data_AF-A0A969N734-F1
#
_entry.id   AF-A0A969N734-F1
#
_cell.length_a   1.000
_cell.length_b   1.000
_cell.length_c   1.000
_cell.angle_alpha   90.00
_cell.angle_beta   90.00
_cell.angle_gamma   90.00
#
_symmetry.space_group_name_H-M   'P 1'
#
loop_
_entity.id
_entity.type
_entity.pdbx_description
1 polymer ?
#
loop_
_entity_poly.entity_id
_entity_poly.type
_entity_poly.pdbx_seq_one_letter_code
_entity_poly.pdbx_strand_id
1 'polypeptide(L)' 'MSLDPMPYLSIVVPIYNEVDSLPRLLERLRQVLTHSGSTYEILCVDDGSR' A
#
# COMPACT_ATOMS: atom_id res chain seq x y z
N MET A 1 -14.57 17.48 -10.98
CA MET A 1 -13.47 17.14 -10.05
C MET A 1 -14.01 16.08 -9.12
N SER A 2 -13.52 14.85 -9.24
CA SER A 2 -13.95 13.74 -8.39
C SER A 2 -13.57 14.06 -6.95
N LEU A 3 -14.55 13.98 -6.04
CA LEU A 3 -14.37 14.14 -4.60
C LEU A 3 -13.93 12.80 -4.01
N ASP A 4 -12.87 12.21 -4.56
CA ASP A 4 -12.24 11.08 -3.88
C ASP A 4 -11.67 11.60 -2.57
N PRO A 5 -12.06 11.03 -1.42
CA PRO A 5 -11.56 11.49 -0.14
C PRO A 5 -10.04 11.35 -0.13
N MET A 6 -9.33 12.45 0.17
CA MET A 6 -7.87 12.40 0.29
C MET A 6 -7.48 11.29 1.29
N PRO A 7 -6.50 10.43 0.95
CA PRO A 7 -6.06 9.40 1.87
C PRO A 7 -5.48 10.09 3.11
N TYR A 8 -5.91 9.64 4.28
CA TYR A 8 -5.34 10.07 5.55
C TYR A 8 -3.92 9.50 5.73
N LEU A 9 -3.66 8.34 5.14
CA LEU A 9 -2.37 7.65 5.20
C LEU A 9 -1.97 7.10 3.83
N SER A 10 -0.77 7.47 3.37
CA SER A 10 -0.15 6.89 2.18
C SER A 10 0.99 5.97 2.58
N ILE A 11 0.90 4.69 2.24
CA ILE A 11 1.95 3.69 2.47
C ILE A 11 2.73 3.51 1.17
N VAL A 12 4.02 3.82 1.18
CA VAL A 12 4.91 3.61 0.02
C VAL A 12 5.75 2.36 0.26
N VAL A 13 5.66 1.40 -0.67
CA VAL A 13 6.36 0.12 -0.59
C VAL A 13 7.33 0.01 -1.78
N PRO A 14 8.65 0.06 -1.54
CA PRO A 14 9.63 -0.28 -2.55
C PRO A 14 9.57 -1.79 -2.84
N ILE A 15 9.49 -2.18 -4.11
CA ILE A 15 9.43 -3.58 -4.55
C ILE A 15 10.59 -3.87 -5.50
N TYR A 16 11.41 -4.86 -5.12
CA TYR A 16 12.44 -5.44 -5.97
C TYR A 16 12.23 -6.94 -6.12
N ASN A 17 11.86 -7.40 -7.32
CA ASN A 17 11.78 -8.83 -7.69
C ASN A 17 10.95 -9.75 -6.75
N GLU A 18 10.10 -9.18 -5.90
CA GLU A 18 9.39 -9.83 -4.77
C GLU A 18 7.92 -10.13 -5.10
N VAL A 19 7.63 -10.62 -6.32
CA VAL A 19 6.25 -10.80 -6.82
C VAL A 19 5.45 -11.79 -5.96
N ASP A 20 6.09 -12.81 -5.41
CA ASP A 20 5.42 -13.84 -4.60
C ASP A 20 5.13 -13.42 -3.15
N SER A 21 5.88 -12.45 -2.60
CA SER A 21 5.70 -11.97 -1.22
C SER A 21 4.67 -10.84 -1.15
N LEU A 22 4.52 -10.07 -2.24
CA LEU A 22 3.65 -8.91 -2.34
C LEU A 22 2.18 -9.20 -1.95
N PRO A 23 1.52 -10.28 -2.41
CA PRO A 23 0.16 -10.59 -1.99
C PRO A 23 0.02 -10.76 -0.48
N ARG A 24 1.01 -11.37 0.19
CA ARG A 24 0.99 -11.56 1.65
C ARG A 24 1.19 -10.24 2.39
N LEU A 25 2.06 -9.37 1.87
CA LEU A 25 2.24 -8.03 2.43
C LEU A 25 0.94 -7.23 2.35
N LEU A 26 0.29 -7.22 1.19
CA LEU A 26 -0.97 -6.51 0.99
C LEU A 26 -2.07 -7.05 1.91
N GLU A 27 -2.20 -8.36 2.07
CA GLU A 27 -3.17 -8.95 3.00
C GLU A 27 -2.94 -8.51 4.44
N ARG A 28 -1.69 -8.51 4.91
CA ARG A 28 -1.35 -8.05 6.28
C ARG A 28 -1.62 -6.56 6.46
N LEU A 29 -1.26 -5.73 5.48
CA LEU A 29 -1.54 -4.30 5.52
C LEU A 29 -3.05 -4.04 5.55
N ARG A 30 -3.83 -4.72 4.70
CA ARG A 30 -5.30 -4.62 4.70
C ARG A 30 -5.88 -4.99 6.05
N GLN A 31 -5.43 -6.08 6.68
CA GLN A 31 -5.92 -6.48 8.00
C GLN A 31 -5.69 -5.40 9.07
N VAL A 32 -4.49 -4.80 9.09
CA VAL A 32 -4.16 -3.74 10.07
C VAL A 32 -4.95 -2.46 9.78
N LEU A 33 -5.01 -2.04 8.53
CA LEU A 33 -5.60 -0.76 8.13
C LEU A 33 -7.12 -0.77 8.17
N THR A 34 -7.77 -1.92 7.94
CA THR A 34 -9.23 -2.07 8.07
C THR A 34 -9.69 -1.72 9.49
N HIS A 35 -8.87 -1.99 10.52
CA HIS A 35 -9.22 -1.67 11.91
C HIS A 35 -9.01 -0.20 12.27
N SER A 36 -8.33 0.59 11.44
CA SER A 36 -8.04 2.01 11.71
C SER A 36 -9.19 2.94 11.32
N GLY A 37 -10.11 2.53 10.43
CA GLY A 37 -11.22 3.36 9.96
C GLY A 37 -10.82 4.56 9.09
N SER A 38 -9.53 4.77 8.85
CA SER A 38 -9.00 5.87 8.04
C SER A 38 -8.91 5.49 6.56
N THR A 39 -9.08 6.47 5.66
CA THR A 39 -8.79 6.29 4.23
C THR A 39 -7.29 6.11 4.04
N TYR A 40 -6.89 5.16 3.21
CA TYR A 40 -5.48 4.90 2.94
C TYR A 40 -5.24 4.50 1.49
N GLU A 41 -4.02 4.69 1.03
CA GLU A 41 -3.52 4.17 -0.24
C GLU A 41 -2.22 3.37 -0.03
N ILE A 42 -1.96 2.41 -0.91
CA ILE A 42 -0.71 1.64 -0.93
C ILE A 42 -0.09 1.81 -2.31
N LEU A 43 1.08 2.44 -2.36
CA LEU A 43 1.83 2.71 -3.58
C LEU A 43 3.03 1.75 -3.65
N CYS A 44 2.96 0.78 -4.56
CA CYS A 44 4.08 -0.11 -4.84
C CYS A 44 4.98 0.55 -5.89
N VAL A 45 6.23 0.80 -5.54
CA VAL A 45 7.19 1.53 -6.38
C VAL A 45 8.36 0.60 -6.69
N ASP A 46 8.69 0.49 -7.97
CA ASP A 46 9.96 -0.14 -8.37
C ASP A 46 11.10 0.71 -7.80
N ASP A 47 11.91 0.10 -6.92
CA ASP A 47 12.94 0.83 -6.19
C ASP A 47 14.25 0.98 -6.98
N GLY A 48 14.32 0.42 -8.20
CA GLY A 48 15.46 0.55 -9.10
C GLY A 48 16.78 0.03 -8.52
N SER A 49 16.73 -0.75 -7.45
CA SER A 49 17.92 -1.27 -6.78
C SER A 49 18.66 -2.25 -7.72
N ARG A 50 19.98 -2.07 -7.87
CA ARG A 50 20.90 -2.94 -8.63
C ARG A 50 22.04 -3.39 -7.74
#